data_AF-A0AB73T089-F1
#
_entry.id   AF-A0AB73T089-F1
#
_cell.length_a   1.000
_cell.length_b   1.000
_cell.length_c   1.000
_cell.angle_alpha   90.00
_cell.angle_beta   90.00
_cell.angle_gamma   90.00
#
_symmetry.space_group_name_H-M   'P 1'
#
loop_
_entity.id
_entity.type
_entity.pdbx_description
1 polymer ?
#
loop_
_entity_poly.entity_id
_entity_poly.type
_entity_poly.pdbx_seq_one_letter_code
_entity_poly.pdbx_strand_id
1 'polypeptide(L)'
;MSEVLNSYSKFIMPLVFSYDMLVNRNRRLSEDFKPESLILPQIPFDSSAAPDDPKRMLESEAAHAAESLFIQSRHDGLHLYGVSGYRTYSRQNELFSRNPETIYVAPPGGSEHQTGLALDVSCPALSLDLTEEFALTLEGRWLTKNAPLFGFILRYPKGKENITGYAYEPWHIRYVTRSLALYLTLTGLTLEEYHSLRLPDEDSEDYGCAASSEPF
;
A
#
# COMPACT_ATOMS: atom_id res chain seq x y z
N MET A 1 4.48 44.58 8.26
CA MET A 1 4.81 43.58 9.29
C MET A 1 4.32 42.24 8.78
N SER A 2 5.13 41.57 7.99
CA SER A 2 4.76 40.39 7.21
C SER A 2 5.92 39.41 7.26
N GLU A 3 6.14 38.79 8.41
CA GLU A 3 7.26 37.85 8.58
C GLU A 3 7.06 36.90 9.78
N VAL A 4 5.86 36.32 9.93
CA VAL A 4 5.60 35.29 10.97
C VAL A 4 4.83 34.08 10.42
N LEU A 5 5.00 33.73 9.14
CA LEU A 5 4.31 32.56 8.55
C LEU A 5 5.23 31.70 7.67
N ASN A 6 6.45 31.37 8.12
CA ASN A 6 7.22 30.35 7.41
C ASN A 6 8.26 29.58 8.25
N SER A 7 7.88 29.14 9.45
CA SER A 7 8.74 28.28 10.27
C SER A 7 7.94 27.15 10.95
N TYR A 8 7.13 26.44 10.18
CA TYR A 8 6.76 25.07 10.55
C TYR A 8 7.44 24.13 9.55
N SER A 9 8.75 23.99 9.74
CA SER A 9 9.50 22.83 9.25
C SER A 9 8.71 21.58 9.62
N LYS A 10 8.26 20.85 8.60
CA LYS A 10 7.69 19.49 8.69
C LYS A 10 8.44 18.70 9.75
N PHE A 11 7.84 18.55 10.92
CA PHE A 11 8.26 17.56 11.89
C PHE A 11 7.94 16.21 11.28
N ILE A 12 8.94 15.58 10.63
CA ILE A 12 8.82 14.19 10.19
C ILE A 12 8.91 13.37 11.47
N MET A 13 7.76 13.10 12.12
CA MET A 13 7.74 12.03 13.11
C MET A 13 8.18 10.74 12.39
N PRO A 14 9.14 9.98 12.93
CA PRO A 14 9.53 8.72 12.33
C PRO A 14 8.28 7.85 12.27
N LEU A 15 7.92 7.40 11.06
CA LEU A 15 6.80 6.50 10.86
C LEU A 15 7.16 5.19 11.57
N VAL A 16 6.55 4.95 12.73
CA VAL A 16 6.73 3.69 13.46
C VAL A 16 6.12 2.58 12.63
N PHE A 17 6.82 1.45 12.49
CA PHE A 17 6.32 0.30 11.76
C PHE A 17 4.98 -0.16 12.35
N SER A 18 3.96 -0.23 11.52
CA SER A 18 2.68 -0.87 11.82
C SER A 18 2.09 -1.45 10.54
N TYR A 19 1.30 -2.51 10.65
CA TYR A 19 0.71 -3.13 9.45
C TYR A 19 -0.27 -2.19 8.72
N ASP A 20 -0.90 -1.28 9.46
CA ASP A 20 -1.80 -0.27 8.92
C ASP A 20 -1.10 1.03 8.53
N MET A 21 0.24 1.13 8.62
CA MET A 21 0.98 2.36 8.31
C MET A 21 0.63 2.92 6.92
N LEU A 22 0.33 4.21 6.85
CA LEU A 22 0.02 4.89 5.59
C LEU A 22 1.29 5.46 4.97
N VAL A 23 1.72 4.85 3.87
CA VAL A 23 2.84 5.31 3.04
C VAL A 23 2.31 5.74 1.68
N ASN A 24 2.56 6.99 1.30
CA ASN A 24 2.15 7.55 0.02
C ASN A 24 3.01 8.77 -0.35
N ARG A 25 2.60 9.51 -1.39
CA ARG A 25 3.33 10.71 -1.86
C ARG A 25 3.54 11.77 -0.78
N ASN A 26 2.63 11.84 0.20
CA ASN A 26 2.59 12.85 1.25
C ASN A 26 3.14 12.35 2.60
N ARG A 27 3.06 11.04 2.86
CA ARG A 27 3.60 10.37 4.05
C ARG A 27 4.72 9.42 3.63
N ARG A 28 5.96 9.91 3.65
CA ARG A 28 7.13 9.20 3.14
C ARG A 28 7.94 8.58 4.28
N LEU A 29 8.47 7.40 4.01
CA LEU A 29 9.50 6.73 4.79
C LEU A 29 10.83 7.46 4.64
N SER A 30 11.67 7.34 5.66
CA SER A 30 13.05 7.78 5.60
C SER A 30 13.87 6.85 4.69
N GLU A 31 15.04 7.33 4.27
CA GLU A 31 15.97 6.56 3.43
C GLU A 31 16.52 5.32 4.14
N ASP A 32 16.73 5.42 5.46
CA ASP A 32 17.24 4.36 6.32
C ASP A 32 16.17 3.37 6.79
N PHE A 33 14.88 3.66 6.54
CA PHE A 33 13.82 2.74 6.92
C PHE A 33 13.95 1.41 6.17
N LYS A 34 14.02 0.34 6.97
CA LYS A 34 13.99 -1.04 6.51
C LYS A 34 13.17 -1.87 7.51
N PRO A 35 12.25 -2.74 7.04
CA PRO A 35 11.56 -3.67 7.93
C PRO A 35 12.57 -4.57 8.66
N GLU A 36 12.33 -4.84 9.94
CA GLU A 36 13.26 -5.63 10.76
C GLU A 36 13.34 -7.09 10.29
N SER A 37 12.23 -7.64 9.78
CA SER A 37 12.10 -9.04 9.39
C SER A 37 11.62 -9.15 7.94
N LEU A 38 12.57 -9.27 7.01
CA LEU A 38 12.30 -9.58 5.61
C LEU A 38 12.69 -11.03 5.32
N ILE A 39 11.77 -11.79 4.73
CA ILE A 39 11.99 -13.19 4.36
C ILE A 39 11.60 -13.44 2.91
N LEU A 40 12.12 -14.53 2.33
CA LEU A 40 11.70 -15.05 1.03
C LEU A 40 10.48 -15.97 1.23
N PRO A 41 9.25 -15.56 0.86
CA PRO A 41 8.09 -16.45 0.89
C PRO A 41 8.22 -17.59 -0.11
N GLN A 42 7.63 -18.74 0.23
CA GLN A 42 7.53 -19.95 -0.59
C GLN A 42 6.44 -19.86 -1.66
N ILE A 43 6.50 -18.79 -2.47
CA ILE A 43 5.61 -18.56 -3.61
C ILE A 43 6.41 -18.53 -4.92
N PRO A 44 5.80 -18.88 -6.07
CA PRO A 44 6.46 -18.68 -7.35
C PRO A 44 6.63 -17.18 -7.63
N PHE A 45 7.82 -16.80 -8.09
CA PHE A 45 8.14 -15.45 -8.57
C PHE A 45 8.48 -15.48 -10.05
N ASP A 46 8.34 -14.32 -10.70
CA ASP A 46 8.95 -14.06 -12.00
C ASP A 46 10.45 -14.39 -11.98
N SER A 47 10.85 -15.29 -12.89
CA SER A 47 12.21 -15.80 -13.04
C SER A 47 13.25 -14.76 -13.47
N SER A 48 12.81 -13.56 -13.87
CA SER A 48 13.73 -12.44 -14.16
C SER A 48 14.53 -11.98 -12.93
N ALA A 49 14.06 -12.29 -11.73
CA ALA A 49 14.69 -11.94 -10.46
C ALA A 49 15.74 -12.96 -10.02
N ALA A 50 16.92 -12.49 -9.62
CA ALA A 50 17.90 -13.35 -8.96
C ALA A 50 17.32 -13.96 -7.67
N PRO A 51 17.77 -15.15 -7.23
CA PRO A 51 17.26 -15.80 -6.01
C PRO A 51 17.30 -14.95 -4.73
N ASP A 52 18.29 -14.08 -4.61
CA ASP A 52 18.54 -13.18 -3.48
C ASP A 52 18.06 -11.74 -3.71
N ASP A 53 17.37 -11.48 -4.82
CA ASP A 53 16.87 -10.15 -5.15
C ASP A 53 15.83 -9.69 -4.10
N PRO A 54 16.02 -8.51 -3.48
CA PRO A 54 15.05 -7.91 -2.55
C PRO A 54 13.61 -7.88 -3.09
N LYS A 55 13.41 -7.81 -4.42
CA LYS A 55 12.08 -7.85 -5.05
C LYS A 55 11.32 -9.15 -4.76
N ARG A 56 11.98 -10.19 -4.28
CA ARG A 56 11.36 -11.47 -3.93
C ARG A 56 11.01 -11.57 -2.44
N MET A 57 11.41 -10.60 -1.64
CA MET A 57 11.23 -10.61 -0.19
C MET A 57 9.95 -9.88 0.21
N LEU A 58 9.37 -10.28 1.33
CA LEU A 58 8.28 -9.58 2.02
C LEU A 58 8.59 -9.52 3.51
N GLU A 59 7.92 -8.62 4.22
CA GLU A 59 7.90 -8.68 5.68
C GLU A 59 7.34 -10.03 6.13
N SER A 60 7.85 -10.61 7.22
CA SER A 60 7.52 -11.96 7.68
C SER A 60 6.03 -12.31 7.76
N GLU A 61 5.19 -11.48 8.37
CA GLU A 61 3.75 -11.77 8.44
C GLU A 61 3.07 -11.63 7.08
N ALA A 62 3.45 -10.62 6.30
CA ALA A 62 2.98 -10.48 4.92
C ALA A 62 3.42 -11.67 4.04
N ALA A 63 4.62 -12.21 4.26
CA ALA A 63 5.15 -13.36 3.54
C ALA A 63 4.33 -14.64 3.81
N HIS A 64 4.06 -14.97 5.08
CA HIS A 64 3.23 -16.13 5.43
C HIS A 64 1.78 -15.98 4.95
N ALA A 65 1.25 -14.75 5.00
CA ALA A 65 -0.06 -14.44 4.44
C ALA A 65 -0.09 -14.66 2.92
N ALA A 66 0.95 -14.24 2.20
CA ALA A 66 1.08 -14.45 0.76
C ALA A 66 1.21 -15.94 0.42
N GLU A 67 1.98 -16.72 1.17
CA GLU A 67 2.06 -18.18 1.01
C GLU A 67 0.68 -18.83 1.11
N SER A 68 -0.10 -18.47 2.14
CA SER A 68 -1.45 -18.99 2.35
C SER A 68 -2.39 -18.61 1.20
N LEU A 69 -2.32 -17.36 0.74
CA LEU A 69 -3.10 -16.86 -0.40
C LEU A 69 -2.79 -17.63 -1.69
N PHE A 70 -1.50 -17.87 -1.97
CA PHE A 70 -1.06 -18.58 -3.18
C PHE A 70 -1.33 -20.08 -3.10
N ILE A 71 -1.30 -20.68 -1.91
CA ILE A 71 -1.74 -22.07 -1.72
C ILE A 71 -3.23 -22.18 -2.05
N GLN A 72 -4.07 -21.26 -1.56
CA GLN A 72 -5.50 -21.30 -1.84
C GLN A 72 -5.80 -21.06 -3.32
N SER A 73 -5.12 -20.12 -3.99
CA SER A 73 -5.34 -19.90 -5.43
C SER A 73 -5.05 -21.16 -6.24
N ARG A 74 -3.97 -21.89 -5.91
CA ARG A 74 -3.66 -23.18 -6.54
C ARG A 74 -4.70 -24.25 -6.25
N HIS A 75 -5.23 -24.33 -5.02
CA HIS A 75 -6.33 -25.24 -4.71
C HIS A 75 -7.57 -24.96 -5.56
N ASP A 76 -7.80 -23.70 -5.90
CA ASP A 76 -8.90 -23.26 -6.77
C ASP A 76 -8.57 -23.38 -8.27
N GLY A 77 -7.42 -23.98 -8.62
CA GLY A 77 -6.98 -24.22 -9.99
C GLY A 77 -6.34 -23.02 -10.69
N LEU A 78 -5.99 -21.97 -9.94
CA LEU A 78 -5.45 -20.71 -10.44
C LEU A 78 -3.96 -20.58 -10.13
N HIS A 79 -3.22 -19.91 -11.01
CA HIS A 79 -1.76 -19.81 -10.90
C HIS A 79 -1.33 -18.35 -10.81
N LEU A 80 -1.11 -17.90 -9.58
CA LEU A 80 -0.55 -16.57 -9.29
C LEU A 80 0.97 -16.63 -9.21
N TYR A 81 1.62 -15.54 -9.61
CA TYR A 81 3.08 -15.34 -9.51
C TYR A 81 3.36 -13.98 -8.88
N GLY A 82 4.29 -13.95 -7.92
CA GLY A 82 4.85 -12.70 -7.42
C GLY A 82 5.73 -12.05 -8.48
N VAL A 83 5.61 -10.74 -8.66
CA VAL A 83 6.42 -9.96 -9.61
C VAL A 83 7.35 -9.02 -8.87
N SER A 84 6.87 -8.33 -7.83
CA SER A 84 7.68 -7.41 -7.02
C SER A 84 7.13 -7.27 -5.60
N GLY A 85 7.92 -7.68 -4.60
CA GLY A 85 7.72 -7.45 -3.18
C GLY A 85 8.53 -6.25 -2.68
N TYR A 86 9.45 -6.46 -1.75
CA TYR A 86 10.26 -5.40 -1.14
C TYR A 86 11.13 -4.65 -2.15
N ARG A 87 11.19 -3.32 -2.01
CA ARG A 87 12.03 -2.45 -2.85
C ARG A 87 12.74 -1.43 -1.98
N THR A 88 14.06 -1.34 -2.12
CA THR A 88 14.86 -0.38 -1.34
C THR A 88 14.56 1.06 -1.76
N TYR A 89 14.83 2.00 -0.85
CA TYR A 89 14.74 3.43 -1.14
C TYR A 89 15.61 3.83 -2.34
N SER A 90 16.88 3.37 -2.36
CA SER A 90 17.83 3.65 -3.44
C SER A 90 17.32 3.18 -4.80
N ARG A 91 16.75 1.97 -4.85
CA ARG A 91 16.14 1.44 -6.08
C ARG A 91 14.94 2.27 -6.52
N GLN A 92 14.09 2.69 -5.57
CA GLN A 92 12.97 3.57 -5.90
C GLN A 92 13.45 4.93 -6.43
N ASN A 93 14.56 5.47 -5.92
CA ASN A 93 15.17 6.70 -6.43
C ASN A 93 15.66 6.59 -7.86
N GLU A 94 16.29 5.48 -8.23
CA GLU A 94 16.67 5.20 -9.62
C GLU A 94 15.46 5.16 -10.55
N LEU A 95 14.37 4.49 -10.13
CA LEU A 95 13.14 4.39 -10.92
C LEU A 95 12.45 5.75 -11.08
N PHE A 96 12.34 6.50 -9.98
CA PHE A 96 11.70 7.81 -9.98
C PHE A 96 12.47 8.83 -10.83
N SER A 97 13.81 8.83 -10.76
CA SER A 97 14.65 9.76 -11.53
C SER A 97 14.53 9.58 -13.05
N ARG A 98 14.12 8.38 -13.51
CA ARG A 98 13.86 8.13 -14.94
C ARG A 98 12.50 8.65 -15.39
N ASN A 99 11.51 8.70 -14.51
CA ASN A 99 10.11 9.01 -14.84
C ASN A 99 9.39 9.80 -13.71
N PRO A 100 9.89 10.99 -13.32
CA PRO A 100 9.42 11.69 -12.12
C PRO A 100 7.98 12.22 -12.22
N GLU A 101 7.50 12.47 -13.44
CA GLU A 101 6.19 13.09 -13.70
C GLU A 101 5.02 12.09 -13.76
N THR A 102 5.27 10.80 -13.54
CA THR A 102 4.24 9.77 -13.69
C THR A 102 3.46 9.54 -12.40
N ILE A 103 2.15 9.30 -12.54
CA ILE A 103 1.31 8.88 -11.40
C ILE A 103 1.62 7.44 -10.93
N TYR A 104 2.20 6.62 -11.82
CA TYR A 104 2.55 5.21 -11.57
C TYR A 104 3.83 5.03 -10.74
N VAL A 105 4.77 5.99 -10.77
CA VAL A 105 6.02 5.87 -10.04
C VAL A 105 5.98 6.75 -8.78
N ALA A 106 5.99 6.09 -7.63
CA ALA A 106 6.08 6.75 -6.34
C ALA A 106 7.43 7.47 -6.17
N PRO A 107 7.46 8.64 -5.50
CA PRO A 107 8.73 9.25 -5.09
C PRO A 107 9.47 8.34 -4.08
N PRO A 108 10.78 8.49 -3.92
CA PRO A 108 11.54 7.78 -2.87
C PRO A 108 10.91 8.00 -1.50
N GLY A 109 10.82 6.93 -0.70
CA GLY A 109 10.10 6.93 0.58
C GLY A 109 8.58 6.89 0.46
N GLY A 110 7.99 7.21 -0.69
CA GLY A 110 6.54 7.19 -0.92
C GLY A 110 6.00 5.89 -1.52
N SER A 111 6.87 4.91 -1.80
CA SER A 111 6.48 3.60 -2.35
C SER A 111 6.18 2.62 -1.22
N GLU A 112 5.01 1.98 -1.27
CA GLU A 112 4.65 0.96 -0.28
C GLU A 112 5.55 -0.27 -0.34
N HIS A 113 6.22 -0.55 -1.47
CA HIS A 113 7.19 -1.64 -1.55
C HIS A 113 8.36 -1.51 -0.56
N GLN A 114 8.70 -0.29 -0.11
CA GLN A 114 9.73 -0.12 0.91
C GLN A 114 9.29 -0.65 2.29
N THR A 115 7.98 -0.81 2.53
CA THR A 115 7.45 -1.43 3.75
C THR A 115 7.64 -2.95 3.80
N GLY A 116 7.88 -3.59 2.65
CA GLY A 116 7.81 -5.06 2.54
C GLY A 116 6.40 -5.63 2.70
N LEU A 117 5.37 -4.79 2.83
CA LEU A 117 3.96 -5.20 2.97
C LEU A 117 3.21 -5.19 1.64
N ALA A 118 3.80 -4.63 0.58
CA ALA A 118 3.22 -4.59 -0.75
C ALA A 118 3.78 -5.73 -1.63
N LEU A 119 2.91 -6.34 -2.43
CA LEU A 119 3.24 -7.37 -3.39
C LEU A 119 2.52 -7.10 -4.71
N ASP A 120 3.28 -6.99 -5.79
CA ASP A 120 2.74 -7.03 -7.16
C ASP A 120 2.58 -8.48 -7.58
N VAL A 121 1.40 -8.83 -8.08
CA VAL A 121 1.03 -10.18 -8.49
C VAL A 121 0.54 -10.18 -9.94
N SER A 122 0.92 -11.19 -10.71
CA SER A 122 0.38 -11.42 -12.05
C SER A 122 0.12 -12.91 -12.27
N CYS A 123 -0.18 -13.29 -13.51
CA CYS A 123 -0.48 -14.65 -13.91
C CYS A 123 0.10 -15.00 -15.29
N PRO A 124 0.27 -16.31 -15.62
CA PRO A 124 0.84 -16.74 -16.89
C PRO A 124 0.08 -16.23 -18.12
N ALA A 125 -1.24 -16.03 -18.01
CA ALA A 125 -2.07 -15.54 -19.10
C ALA A 125 -1.64 -14.16 -19.62
N LEU A 126 -0.93 -13.37 -18.81
CA LEU A 126 -0.40 -12.06 -19.16
C LEU A 126 1.13 -12.04 -19.28
N SER A 127 1.77 -13.20 -19.42
CA SER A 127 3.25 -13.28 -19.40
C SER A 127 3.89 -12.61 -18.18
N LEU A 128 3.15 -12.57 -17.06
CA LEU A 128 3.50 -11.90 -15.82
C LEU A 128 3.54 -10.36 -15.88
N ASP A 129 3.03 -9.74 -16.94
CA ASP A 129 2.97 -8.29 -17.06
C ASP A 129 2.04 -7.68 -15.98
N LEU A 130 2.39 -6.47 -15.53
CA LEU A 130 1.62 -5.67 -14.58
C LEU A 130 0.78 -4.66 -15.36
N THR A 131 -0.44 -5.05 -15.72
CA THR A 131 -1.35 -4.24 -16.53
C THR A 131 -2.78 -4.29 -15.99
N GLU A 132 -3.61 -3.32 -16.39
CA GLU A 132 -5.03 -3.31 -16.02
C GLU A 132 -5.79 -4.55 -16.53
N GLU A 133 -5.29 -5.21 -17.58
CA GLU A 133 -5.87 -6.45 -18.11
C GLU A 133 -5.88 -7.58 -17.08
N PHE A 134 -5.02 -7.51 -16.04
CA PHE A 134 -5.03 -8.47 -14.94
C PHE A 134 -6.40 -8.56 -14.28
N ALA A 135 -7.14 -7.44 -14.16
CA ALA A 135 -8.50 -7.41 -13.63
C ALA A 135 -9.50 -8.27 -14.45
N LEU A 136 -9.20 -8.52 -15.72
CA LEU A 136 -10.03 -9.29 -16.65
C LEU A 136 -9.68 -10.79 -16.68
N THR A 137 -8.60 -11.20 -16.02
CA THR A 137 -8.22 -12.61 -15.89
C THR A 137 -9.05 -13.32 -14.81
N LEU A 138 -9.03 -14.65 -14.79
CA LEU A 138 -9.66 -15.41 -13.69
C LEU A 138 -8.91 -15.16 -12.39
N GLU A 139 -7.58 -15.11 -12.46
CA GLU A 139 -6.64 -14.85 -11.39
C GLU A 139 -6.85 -13.48 -10.73
N GLY A 140 -6.93 -12.40 -11.51
CA GLY A 140 -7.11 -11.06 -10.96
C GLY A 140 -8.49 -10.85 -10.34
N ARG A 141 -9.55 -11.41 -10.93
CA ARG A 141 -10.89 -11.43 -10.32
C ARG A 141 -10.90 -12.21 -9.01
N TRP A 142 -10.27 -13.38 -9.01
CA TRP A 142 -10.14 -14.20 -7.81
C TRP A 142 -9.34 -13.49 -6.73
N LEU A 143 -8.22 -12.87 -7.09
CA LEU A 143 -7.35 -12.14 -6.17
C LEU A 143 -8.11 -11.00 -5.50
N THR A 144 -8.79 -10.16 -6.30
CA THR A 144 -9.58 -9.03 -5.78
C THR A 144 -10.62 -9.47 -4.75
N LYS A 145 -11.26 -10.63 -4.96
CA LYS A 145 -12.29 -11.17 -4.05
C LYS A 145 -11.70 -11.82 -2.81
N ASN A 146 -10.59 -12.54 -2.94
CA ASN A 146 -10.09 -13.44 -1.89
C ASN A 146 -8.91 -12.87 -1.09
N ALA A 147 -8.12 -11.93 -1.65
CA ALA A 147 -7.00 -11.30 -0.96
C ALA A 147 -7.35 -10.78 0.45
N PRO A 148 -8.53 -10.17 0.68
CA PRO A 148 -8.93 -9.70 2.02
C PRO A 148 -9.03 -10.81 3.07
N LEU A 149 -9.35 -12.04 2.67
CA LEU A 149 -9.40 -13.19 3.57
C LEU A 149 -8.03 -13.54 4.16
N PHE A 150 -6.96 -13.11 3.49
CA PHE A 150 -5.56 -13.31 3.88
C PHE A 150 -4.89 -12.03 4.40
N GLY A 151 -5.64 -10.94 4.57
CA GLY A 151 -5.10 -9.69 5.10
C GLY A 151 -4.53 -8.74 4.06
N PHE A 152 -4.76 -9.00 2.78
CA PHE A 152 -4.36 -8.11 1.69
C PHE A 152 -5.56 -7.30 1.18
N ILE A 153 -5.33 -6.02 0.89
CA ILE A 153 -6.27 -5.18 0.15
C ILE A 153 -5.77 -4.94 -1.28
N LEU A 154 -6.71 -4.73 -2.20
CA LEU A 154 -6.40 -4.05 -3.46
C LEU A 154 -6.13 -2.58 -3.13
N ARG A 155 -4.87 -2.17 -3.22
CA ARG A 155 -4.41 -0.92 -2.60
C ARG A 155 -4.78 0.33 -3.38
N TYR A 156 -4.80 0.22 -4.71
CA TYR A 156 -5.15 1.29 -5.64
C TYR A 156 -6.34 0.88 -6.51
N PRO A 157 -7.58 0.95 -5.98
CA PRO A 157 -8.77 0.57 -6.71
C PRO A 157 -9.22 1.65 -7.70
N LYS A 158 -9.92 1.22 -8.75
CA LYS A 158 -10.48 2.11 -9.79
C LYS A 158 -11.47 3.11 -9.20
N GLY A 159 -11.39 4.37 -9.62
CA GLY A 159 -12.27 5.44 -9.14
C GLY A 159 -11.83 6.08 -7.82
N LYS A 160 -10.70 5.65 -7.24
CA LYS A 160 -10.11 6.22 -6.01
C LYS A 160 -8.77 6.92 -6.28
N GLU A 161 -8.50 7.30 -7.53
CA GLU A 161 -7.25 7.91 -7.96
C GLU A 161 -7.04 9.27 -7.28
N ASN A 162 -8.10 10.05 -7.12
CA ASN A 162 -8.06 11.35 -6.42
C ASN A 162 -7.79 11.24 -4.92
N ILE A 163 -8.00 10.06 -4.33
CA ILE A 163 -7.80 9.81 -2.90
C ILE A 163 -6.41 9.21 -2.68
N THR A 164 -6.06 8.17 -3.43
CA THR A 164 -4.80 7.44 -3.28
C THR A 164 -3.62 8.17 -3.92
N GLY A 165 -3.86 8.98 -4.95
CA GLY A 165 -2.83 9.64 -5.75
C GLY A 165 -2.11 8.70 -6.74
N TYR A 166 -2.68 7.53 -7.01
CA TYR A 166 -2.18 6.52 -7.94
C TYR A 166 -3.29 6.10 -8.93
N ALA A 167 -2.89 5.63 -10.11
CA ALA A 167 -3.81 5.03 -11.07
C ALA A 167 -4.37 3.70 -10.54
N TYR A 168 -5.33 3.12 -11.27
CA TYR A 168 -5.83 1.79 -10.97
C TYR A 168 -4.73 0.73 -11.17
N GLU A 169 -4.43 -0.05 -10.13
CA GLU A 169 -3.41 -1.10 -10.17
C GLU A 169 -3.98 -2.44 -9.66
N PRO A 170 -4.68 -3.23 -10.50
CA PRO A 170 -5.29 -4.50 -10.08
C PRO A 170 -4.30 -5.56 -9.58
N TRP A 171 -3.02 -5.40 -9.90
CA TRP A 171 -1.95 -6.30 -9.49
C TRP A 171 -1.38 -5.97 -8.10
N HIS A 172 -1.57 -4.74 -7.61
CA HIS A 172 -0.89 -4.23 -6.42
C HIS A 172 -1.71 -4.49 -5.15
N ILE A 173 -1.28 -5.49 -4.38
CA ILE A 173 -1.90 -5.83 -3.10
C ILE A 173 -1.04 -5.41 -1.92
N ARG A 174 -1.69 -4.93 -0.85
CA ARG A 174 -1.05 -4.44 0.38
C ARG A 174 -1.54 -5.20 1.60
N TYR A 175 -0.62 -5.79 2.35
CA TYR A 175 -0.93 -6.41 3.64
C TYR A 175 -1.21 -5.36 4.71
N VAL A 176 -2.33 -5.52 5.42
CA VAL A 176 -2.79 -4.61 6.49
C VAL A 176 -3.35 -5.36 7.70
N THR A 177 -3.08 -6.67 7.82
CA THR A 177 -3.80 -7.66 8.67
C THR A 177 -5.18 -8.07 8.15
N ARG A 178 -5.60 -9.28 8.52
CA ARG A 178 -6.90 -9.86 8.12
C ARG A 178 -8.09 -9.02 8.55
N SER A 179 -8.12 -8.59 9.81
CA SER A 179 -9.26 -7.83 10.34
C SER A 179 -9.46 -6.51 9.61
N LEU A 180 -8.37 -5.76 9.38
CA LEU A 180 -8.44 -4.49 8.68
C LEU A 180 -8.74 -4.68 7.19
N ALA A 181 -8.12 -5.66 6.52
CA ALA A 181 -8.39 -5.91 5.10
C ALA A 181 -9.87 -6.23 4.83
N LEU A 182 -10.48 -7.04 5.71
CA LEU A 182 -11.92 -7.33 5.65
C LEU A 182 -12.76 -6.08 5.89
N TYR A 183 -12.42 -5.27 6.91
CA TYR A 183 -13.12 -4.02 7.19
C TYR A 183 -13.09 -3.06 5.99
N LEU A 184 -11.92 -2.82 5.41
CA LEU A 184 -11.75 -1.94 4.25
C LEU A 184 -12.52 -2.45 3.03
N THR A 185 -12.49 -3.76 2.80
CA THR A 185 -13.22 -4.39 1.69
C THR A 185 -14.73 -4.26 1.86
N LEU A 186 -15.26 -4.49 3.06
CA LEU A 186 -16.70 -4.40 3.34
C LEU A 186 -17.23 -2.96 3.27
N THR A 187 -16.39 -1.98 3.62
CA THR A 187 -16.77 -0.56 3.64
C THR A 187 -16.47 0.16 2.33
N GLY A 188 -15.63 -0.41 1.46
CA GLY A 188 -15.15 0.25 0.23
C GLY A 188 -14.18 1.41 0.50
N LEU A 189 -13.60 1.47 1.70
CA LEU A 189 -12.64 2.48 2.10
C LEU A 189 -11.23 2.14 1.60
N THR A 190 -10.51 3.17 1.17
CA THR A 190 -9.06 3.14 0.99
C THR A 190 -8.35 3.22 2.34
N LEU A 191 -7.04 2.91 2.35
CA LEU A 191 -6.23 3.08 3.54
C LEU A 191 -6.16 4.56 3.97
N GLU A 192 -6.11 5.48 3.00
CA GLU A 192 -6.21 6.92 3.23
C GLU A 192 -7.49 7.30 3.99
N GLU A 193 -8.66 6.92 3.46
CA GLU A 193 -9.95 7.24 4.09
C GLU A 193 -10.05 6.65 5.51
N TYR A 194 -9.54 5.44 5.72
CA TYR A 194 -9.48 4.81 7.04
C TYR A 194 -8.65 5.62 8.05
N HIS A 195 -7.50 6.16 7.63
CA HIS A 195 -6.66 7.00 8.48
C HIS A 195 -7.30 8.37 8.75
N SER A 196 -7.99 8.95 7.76
CA SER A 196 -8.73 10.20 7.95
C SER A 196 -9.86 10.07 8.98
N LEU A 197 -10.52 8.91 9.09
CA LEU A 197 -11.54 8.69 10.12
C LEU A 197 -10.98 8.51 11.53
N ARG A 198 -9.68 8.20 11.66
CA ARG A 198 -9.02 7.93 12.93
C ARG A 198 -8.31 9.15 13.53
N LEU A 199 -8.02 10.14 12.70
CA LEU A 199 -7.45 11.41 13.15
C LEU A 199 -8.63 12.38 13.33
N PRO A 200 -8.89 12.91 14.54
CA PRO A 200 -9.83 14.01 14.66
C PRO A 200 -9.31 15.17 13.80
N ASP A 201 -10.22 15.82 13.06
CA ASP A 201 -9.89 17.04 12.32
C ASP A 201 -9.29 18.05 13.33
N GLU A 202 -8.01 18.36 13.20
CA GLU A 202 -7.39 19.43 14.00
C GLU A 202 -7.93 20.83 13.61
N ASP A 203 -8.80 20.91 12.60
CA ASP A 203 -9.33 22.14 12.01
C ASP A 203 -10.84 22.37 12.24
N SER A 204 -11.50 21.66 13.16
CA SER A 204 -12.84 22.09 13.60
C SER A 204 -12.72 23.14 14.71
N GLU A 205 -12.42 24.39 14.34
CA GLU A 205 -12.76 25.54 15.18
C GLU A 205 -14.28 25.62 15.32
N ASP A 206 -14.83 24.97 16.34
CA ASP A 206 -16.24 25.11 16.70
C ASP A 206 -16.47 26.50 17.32
N TYR A 207 -16.82 27.45 16.45
CA TYR A 207 -17.46 28.69 16.85
C TYR A 207 -18.85 28.41 17.42
N GLY A 208 -18.91 28.32 18.74
CA GLY A 208 -19.95 29.00 19.51
C GLY A 208 -21.14 28.14 19.96
N CYS A 209 -21.17 27.90 21.27
CA CYS A 209 -22.40 28.12 22.02
C CYS A 209 -22.12 29.09 23.16
N ALA A 210 -22.47 30.36 22.94
CA ALA A 210 -22.52 31.36 23.99
C ALA A 210 -23.61 30.96 24.99
N ALA A 211 -23.22 30.54 26.19
CA ALA A 211 -24.12 30.51 27.33
C ALA A 211 -24.32 31.96 27.80
N SER A 212 -25.31 32.64 27.21
CA SER A 212 -25.86 33.87 27.79
C SER A 212 -26.62 33.51 29.05
N SER A 213 -26.10 33.99 30.17
CA SER A 213 -26.75 34.00 31.47
C SER A 213 -28.03 34.84 31.47
N GLU A 214 -29.09 34.22 32.02
CA GLU A 214 -30.25 34.82 32.71
C GLU A 214 -31.39 35.48 31.90
N PRO A 215 -32.64 35.57 32.44
CA PRO A 215 -33.02 35.46 33.87
C PRO A 215 -34.24 34.57 34.21
N PHE A 216 -34.29 34.09 35.46
CA PHE A 216 -35.40 34.22 36.45
C PHE A 216 -34.99 33.60 37.80
#